data_AF-A0A820IWM3-F1
#
_entry.id   AF-A0A820IWM3-F1
#
_cell.length_a   1.000
_cell.length_b   1.000
_cell.length_c   1.000
_cell.angle_alpha   90.00
_cell.angle_beta   90.00
_cell.angle_gamma   90.00
#
_symmetry.space_group_name_H-M   'P 1'
#
loop_
_entity.id
_entity.type
_entity.pdbx_description
1 polymer ?
#
loop_
_entity_poly.entity_id
_entity_poly.type
_entity_poly.pdbx_seq_one_letter_code
_entity_poly.pdbx_strand_id
1 'polypeptide(L)'
;MIRLNENKQFLSKSNISYLKSISIEPVVFLYMLAIYINIPTDEALLYRQVCYKLYNISLCNSLDKNQTNISEIIIQKYASIYVMYYNVVYTIPSIFISIIYGTWSNKYSHKIPMILVNIGCILSTIVNLFISIFKSNLSIEIFFLSNLIF
;
A
#
# COMPACT_ATOMS: atom_id res chain seq x y z
N MET A 1 46.58 11.59 9.18
CA MET A 1 45.50 10.58 9.21
C MET A 1 44.44 10.83 10.30
N ILE A 2 44.80 11.44 11.45
CA ILE A 2 43.89 11.67 12.59
C ILE A 2 42.78 12.72 12.29
N ARG A 3 43.09 13.83 11.61
CA ARG A 3 42.11 14.90 11.28
C ARG A 3 40.95 14.50 10.35
N LEU A 4 41.11 13.44 9.54
CA LEU A 4 40.03 12.97 8.66
C LEU A 4 38.95 12.19 9.42
N ASN A 5 39.29 11.60 10.57
CA ASN A 5 38.36 10.80 11.36
C ASN A 5 37.44 11.68 12.23
N GLU A 6 37.97 12.80 12.73
CA GLU A 6 37.21 13.80 13.49
C GLU A 6 36.16 14.50 12.62
N ASN A 7 36.50 14.84 11.37
CA ASN A 7 35.55 15.43 10.43
C ASN A 7 34.41 14.47 10.05
N LYS A 8 34.68 13.16 9.92
CA LYS A 8 33.63 12.14 9.70
C LYS A 8 32.70 11.99 10.91
N GLN A 9 33.25 12.00 12.12
CA GLN A 9 32.43 11.97 13.34
C GLN A 9 31.61 13.25 13.53
N PHE A 10 32.15 14.40 13.14
CA PHE A 10 31.44 15.68 13.23
C PHE A 10 30.33 15.81 12.18
N LEU A 11 30.57 15.38 10.93
CA LEU A 11 29.54 15.30 9.89
C LEU A 11 28.46 14.26 10.20
N SER A 12 28.83 13.13 10.82
CA SER A 12 27.87 12.14 11.32
C SER A 12 27.01 12.72 12.44
N LYS A 13 27.62 13.35 13.45
CA LYS A 13 26.90 13.99 14.57
C LYS A 13 26.05 15.19 14.12
N SER A 14 26.50 15.98 13.13
CA SER A 14 25.72 17.11 12.62
C SER A 14 24.49 16.63 11.85
N ASN A 15 24.62 15.64 10.96
CA ASN A 15 23.50 15.05 10.24
C ASN A 15 22.47 14.41 11.19
N ILE A 16 22.92 13.78 12.28
CA ILE A 16 22.05 13.21 13.32
C ILE A 16 21.31 14.31 14.09
N SER A 17 21.92 15.48 14.31
CA SER A 17 21.26 16.64 14.93
C SER A 17 20.18 17.25 14.02
N TYR A 18 20.45 17.37 12.72
CA TYR A 18 19.47 17.85 11.74
C TYR A 18 18.30 16.86 11.57
N LEU A 19 18.54 15.55 11.58
CA LEU A 19 17.49 14.52 11.62
C LEU A 19 16.68 14.55 12.92
N LYS A 20 17.27 15.00 14.02
CA LYS A 20 16.56 15.19 15.30
C LYS A 20 15.62 16.40 15.25
N SER A 21 15.99 17.44 14.50
CA SER A 21 15.22 18.67 14.27
C SER A 21 14.23 18.61 13.10
N ILE A 22 14.16 17.49 12.39
CA ILE A 22 13.13 17.32 11.36
C ILE A 22 11.77 17.18 12.05
N SER A 23 10.85 18.09 11.71
CA SER A 23 9.46 17.98 12.11
C SER A 23 8.89 16.67 11.56
N ILE A 24 7.94 16.09 12.26
CA ILE A 24 7.26 14.86 11.87
C ILE A 24 6.38 15.08 10.61
N GLU A 25 6.04 16.33 10.35
CA GLU A 25 5.15 16.81 9.29
C GLU A 25 5.54 16.38 7.86
N PRO A 26 6.77 16.56 7.36
CA PRO A 26 7.16 16.09 6.02
C PRO A 26 7.06 14.57 5.85
N VAL A 27 7.27 13.79 6.91
CA VAL A 27 7.16 12.34 6.87
C VAL A 27 5.68 11.92 6.77
N VAL A 28 4.80 12.59 7.53
CA VAL A 28 3.34 12.41 7.41
C VAL A 28 2.87 12.77 6.00
N PHE A 29 3.33 13.89 5.47
CA PHE A 29 2.94 14.37 4.15
C PHE A 29 3.29 13.34 3.07
N LEU A 30 4.52 12.82 3.08
CA LEU A 30 4.95 11.82 2.10
C LEU A 30 4.17 10.51 2.23
N TYR A 31 3.89 10.07 3.46
CA TYR A 31 3.07 8.89 3.72
C TYR A 31 1.64 9.05 3.19
N MET A 32 0.99 10.17 3.50
CA MET A 32 -0.37 10.45 3.01
C MET A 32 -0.40 10.47 1.48
N LEU A 33 0.56 11.15 0.85
CA LEU A 33 0.69 11.20 -0.60
C LEU A 33 0.81 9.80 -1.21
N ALA A 34 1.62 8.92 -0.61
CA ALA A 34 1.77 7.54 -1.08
C ALA A 34 0.46 6.76 -0.99
N ILE A 35 -0.29 6.87 0.11
CA ILE A 35 -1.59 6.18 0.27
C ILE A 35 -2.58 6.64 -0.79
N TYR A 36 -2.72 7.95 -0.99
CA TYR A 36 -3.70 8.48 -1.94
C TYR A 36 -3.40 8.09 -3.40
N ILE A 37 -2.15 7.80 -3.74
CA ILE A 37 -1.77 7.25 -5.05
C ILE A 37 -2.11 5.75 -5.14
N ASN A 38 -1.94 5.01 -4.04
CA ASN A 38 -2.17 3.56 -4.03
C ASN A 38 -3.66 3.18 -4.07
N ILE A 39 -4.54 3.90 -3.38
CA ILE A 39 -5.99 3.60 -3.34
C ILE A 39 -6.59 3.37 -4.75
N PRO A 40 -6.51 4.31 -5.72
CA PRO A 40 -7.08 4.10 -7.05
C PRO A 40 -6.33 3.02 -7.85
N THR A 41 -5.05 2.80 -7.56
CA THR A 41 -4.23 1.78 -8.22
C THR A 41 -4.69 0.38 -7.82
N ASP A 42 -4.96 0.16 -6.53
CA ASP A 42 -5.43 -1.11 -6.01
C ASP A 42 -6.87 -1.42 -6.47
N GLU A 43 -7.76 -0.42 -6.52
CA GLU A 43 -9.12 -0.59 -7.07
C GLU A 43 -9.09 -0.98 -8.56
N ALA A 44 -8.24 -0.33 -9.36
CA ALA A 44 -8.08 -0.66 -10.78
C ALA A 44 -7.48 -2.07 -10.99
N LEU A 45 -6.54 -2.48 -10.14
CA LEU A 45 -5.95 -3.81 -10.19
C LEU A 45 -6.98 -4.89 -9.83
N LEU A 46 -7.77 -4.68 -8.78
CA LEU A 46 -8.87 -5.56 -8.38
C LEU A 46 -9.90 -5.71 -9.49
N TYR A 47 -10.30 -4.60 -10.13
CA TYR A 47 -11.22 -4.62 -11.27
C TYR A 47 -10.71 -5.56 -12.38
N ARG A 48 -9.42 -5.44 -12.73
CA ARG A 48 -8.79 -6.26 -13.76
C ARG A 48 -8.72 -7.74 -13.36
N GLN A 49 -8.46 -8.04 -12.10
CA GLN A 49 -8.45 -9.41 -11.59
C GLN A 49 -9.84 -10.05 -11.58
N VAL A 50 -10.88 -9.30 -11.18
CA VAL A 50 -12.28 -9.76 -11.23
C VAL A 50 -12.70 -10.06 -12.66
N CYS A 51 -12.28 -9.23 -13.62
CA CYS A 51 -12.52 -9.47 -15.04
C CYS A 51 -11.87 -10.77 -15.54
N TYR A 52 -10.63 -11.09 -15.13
CA TYR A 52 -9.99 -12.37 -15.47
C TYR A 52 -10.65 -13.59 -14.81
N LYS A 53 -11.29 -13.43 -13.65
CA LYS A 53 -12.01 -14.52 -12.97
C LYS A 53 -13.36 -14.82 -13.63
N LEU A 54 -14.06 -13.80 -14.13
CA LEU A 54 -15.40 -13.93 -14.69
C LEU A 54 -15.41 -14.24 -16.20
N TYR A 55 -14.41 -13.79 -16.95
CA TYR A 55 -14.34 -13.92 -18.41
C TYR A 55 -12.99 -14.41 -18.90
N ASN A 56 -12.96 -14.99 -20.11
CA ASN A 56 -11.72 -15.38 -20.77
C ASN A 56 -10.77 -14.19 -20.99
N ILE A 57 -9.46 -14.45 -20.88
CA ILE A 57 -8.37 -13.47 -21.00
C ILE A 57 -8.48 -12.60 -22.26
N SER A 58 -8.95 -13.17 -23.37
CA SER A 58 -9.16 -12.47 -24.64
C SER A 58 -10.27 -11.42 -24.56
N LEU A 59 -11.40 -11.74 -23.93
CA LEU A 59 -12.54 -10.83 -23.75
C LEU A 59 -12.16 -9.63 -22.87
N CYS A 60 -11.41 -9.85 -21.79
CA CYS A 60 -10.95 -8.79 -20.91
C CYS A 60 -9.97 -7.81 -21.60
N ASN A 61 -9.12 -8.30 -22.50
CA ASN A 61 -8.25 -7.44 -23.33
C ASN A 61 -9.00 -6.77 -24.50
N SER A 62 -10.12 -7.36 -24.95
CA SER A 62 -10.97 -6.81 -26.01
C SER A 62 -12.00 -5.80 -25.51
N LEU A 63 -12.35 -5.83 -24.23
CA LEU A 63 -13.22 -4.83 -23.57
C LEU A 63 -12.61 -3.43 -23.61
N ASP A 64 -11.27 -3.32 -23.49
CA ASP A 64 -10.55 -2.06 -23.71
C ASP A 64 -10.71 -1.49 -25.14
N LYS A 65 -11.18 -2.28 -26.12
CA LYS A 65 -11.26 -1.91 -27.55
C LYS A 65 -12.67 -1.89 -28.14
N ASN A 66 -13.58 -2.74 -27.67
CA ASN A 66 -14.95 -2.84 -28.17
C ASN A 66 -15.94 -2.66 -26.99
N GLN A 67 -16.36 -1.41 -26.81
CA GLN A 67 -17.40 -0.99 -25.87
C GLN A 67 -18.67 -1.83 -26.07
N THR A 68 -18.88 -2.81 -25.20
CA THR A 68 -20.20 -3.41 -25.01
C THR A 68 -20.66 -3.03 -23.61
N ASN A 69 -21.31 -1.87 -23.48
CA ASN A 69 -21.71 -1.25 -22.22
C ASN A 69 -22.34 -2.22 -21.20
N ILE A 70 -23.04 -3.27 -21.66
CA ILE A 70 -23.70 -4.25 -20.81
C ILE A 70 -22.70 -5.11 -20.01
N SER A 71 -21.59 -5.52 -20.63
CA SER A 71 -20.60 -6.36 -19.97
C SER A 71 -19.76 -5.56 -18.96
N GLU A 72 -19.43 -4.31 -19.28
CA GLU A 72 -18.77 -3.36 -18.37
C GLU A 72 -19.59 -3.08 -17.11
N ILE A 73 -20.90 -2.83 -17.24
CA ILE A 73 -21.79 -2.59 -16.08
C ILE A 73 -21.82 -3.80 -15.15
N ILE A 74 -21.85 -5.01 -15.71
CA ILE A 74 -21.85 -6.24 -14.91
C ILE A 74 -20.51 -6.42 -14.20
N ILE A 75 -19.39 -6.24 -14.91
CA ILE A 75 -18.04 -6.35 -14.32
C ILE A 75 -17.85 -5.29 -13.23
N GLN A 76 -18.26 -4.05 -13.47
CA GLN A 76 -18.20 -2.97 -12.49
C GLN A 76 -19.04 -3.30 -11.26
N LYS A 77 -20.26 -3.80 -11.43
CA LYS A 77 -21.13 -4.20 -10.31
C LYS A 77 -20.49 -5.31 -9.45
N TYR A 78 -19.94 -6.34 -10.09
CA TYR A 78 -19.24 -7.40 -9.35
C TYR A 78 -17.98 -6.86 -8.68
N ALA A 79 -17.17 -6.07 -9.38
CA ALA A 79 -15.97 -5.47 -8.83
C ALA A 79 -16.27 -4.58 -7.62
N SER A 80 -17.32 -3.75 -7.65
CA SER A 80 -17.73 -2.93 -6.51
C SER A 80 -18.11 -3.76 -5.29
N ILE A 81 -18.78 -4.91 -5.47
CA ILE A 81 -19.08 -5.83 -4.37
C ILE A 81 -17.78 -6.40 -3.78
N TYR A 82 -16.84 -6.83 -4.61
CA TYR A 82 -15.54 -7.32 -4.15
C TYR A 82 -14.71 -6.25 -3.45
N VAL A 83 -14.72 -5.01 -3.94
CA VAL A 83 -14.07 -3.85 -3.29
C VAL A 83 -14.71 -3.57 -1.93
N MET A 84 -16.03 -3.68 -1.80
CA MET A 84 -16.72 -3.51 -0.53
C MET A 84 -16.31 -4.59 0.48
N TYR A 85 -16.27 -5.86 0.07
CA TYR A 85 -15.77 -6.96 0.92
C TYR A 85 -14.32 -6.72 1.32
N TYR A 86 -13.48 -6.29 0.38
CA TYR A 86 -12.10 -5.93 0.62
C TYR A 86 -11.96 -4.83 1.68
N ASN A 87 -12.72 -3.75 1.57
CA ASN A 87 -12.71 -2.66 2.55
C ASN A 87 -13.13 -3.13 3.95
N VAL A 88 -14.11 -4.03 4.05
CA VAL A 88 -14.52 -4.60 5.35
C VAL A 88 -13.39 -5.46 5.94
N VAL A 89 -12.78 -6.33 5.14
CA VAL A 89 -11.68 -7.21 5.59
C VAL A 89 -10.44 -6.39 5.97
N TYR A 90 -10.18 -5.27 5.30
CA TYR A 90 -9.06 -4.36 5.60
C TYR A 90 -9.30 -3.49 6.85
N THR A 91 -10.53 -3.01 7.04
CA THR A 91 -10.85 -2.10 8.16
C THR A 91 -10.88 -2.80 9.51
N ILE A 92 -11.32 -4.06 9.57
CA ILE A 92 -11.36 -4.84 10.82
C ILE A 92 -9.97 -4.91 11.50
N PRO A 93 -8.89 -5.41 10.86
CA PRO A 93 -7.57 -5.46 11.47
C PRO A 93 -7.02 -4.06 11.76
N SER A 94 -7.29 -3.08 10.88
CA SER A 94 -6.89 -1.68 11.08
C SER A 94 -7.44 -1.10 12.39
N ILE A 95 -8.70 -1.38 12.73
CA ILE A 95 -9.31 -0.95 13.99
C ILE A 95 -8.56 -1.56 15.19
N PHE A 96 -8.29 -2.87 15.19
CA PHE A 96 -7.54 -3.51 16.28
C PHE A 96 -6.14 -2.93 16.45
N ILE A 97 -5.43 -2.75 15.34
CA ILE A 97 -4.07 -2.21 15.29
C ILE A 97 -4.07 -0.75 15.78
N SER A 98 -5.08 0.05 15.42
CA SER A 98 -5.21 1.46 15.85
C SER A 98 -5.31 1.61 17.37
N ILE A 99 -5.99 0.68 18.05
CA ILE A 99 -6.14 0.69 19.51
C ILE A 99 -4.77 0.40 20.17
N ILE A 100 -4.05 -0.59 19.65
CA ILE A 100 -2.71 -0.96 20.14
C ILE A 100 -1.76 0.23 19.92
N TYR A 101 -1.72 0.80 18.72
CA TYR A 101 -0.87 1.95 18.42
C TYR A 101 -1.23 3.19 19.25
N GLY A 102 -2.52 3.44 19.52
CA GLY A 102 -2.95 4.54 20.38
C GLY A 102 -2.36 4.44 21.78
N THR A 103 -2.36 3.24 22.37
CA THR A 103 -1.74 3.01 23.69
C THR A 103 -0.21 3.05 23.64
N TRP A 104 0.40 2.60 22.54
CA TRP A 104 1.85 2.55 22.38
C TRP A 104 2.47 3.93 22.11
N SER A 105 1.78 4.77 21.34
CA SER A 105 2.17 6.14 21.00
C SER A 105 2.40 7.01 22.24
N ASN A 106 1.66 6.76 23.32
CA ASN A 106 1.81 7.51 24.57
C ASN A 106 3.08 7.16 25.36
N LYS A 107 3.72 6.01 25.10
CA LYS A 107 4.90 5.53 25.85
C LYS A 107 6.22 5.68 25.11
N TYR A 108 6.22 5.68 23.77
CA TYR A 108 7.43 5.71 22.95
C TYR A 108 7.45 6.95 22.05
N SER A 109 8.65 7.41 21.69
CA SER A 109 8.83 8.53 20.77
C SER A 109 8.16 8.24 19.41
N HIS A 110 7.20 9.10 19.01
CA HIS A 110 6.31 8.95 17.85
C HIS A 110 7.01 8.71 16.49
N LYS A 111 8.33 8.84 16.41
CA LYS A 111 9.13 8.67 15.19
C LYS A 111 9.25 7.21 14.76
N ILE A 112 9.26 6.26 15.70
CA ILE A 112 9.42 4.82 15.44
C ILE A 112 8.23 4.23 14.65
N PRO A 113 6.97 4.41 15.06
CA PRO A 113 5.84 3.83 14.33
C PRO A 113 5.72 4.36 12.90
N MET A 114 6.10 5.61 12.65
CA MET A 114 5.98 6.20 11.32
C MET A 114 6.96 5.62 10.31
N ILE A 115 8.19 5.33 10.74
CA ILE A 115 9.17 4.65 9.88
C ILE A 115 8.71 3.23 9.60
N LEU A 116 8.17 2.54 10.61
CA LEU A 116 7.66 1.18 10.48
C LEU A 116 6.52 1.09 9.46
N VAL A 117 5.56 2.02 9.51
CA VAL A 117 4.43 2.09 8.57
C VAL A 117 4.91 2.34 7.14
N ASN A 118 5.87 3.24 6.93
CA ASN A 118 6.41 3.49 5.59
C ASN A 118 7.11 2.25 5.00
N ILE A 119 7.85 1.50 5.81
CA ILE A 119 8.48 0.24 5.36
C ILE A 119 7.41 -0.80 4.97
N GLY A 120 6.34 -0.92 5.77
CA GLY A 120 5.21 -1.79 5.46
C GLY A 120 4.53 -1.44 4.14
N CYS A 121 4.29 -0.15 3.87
CA CYS A 121 3.72 0.30 2.60
C CYS A 121 4.61 -0.01 1.39
N ILE A 122 5.93 0.15 1.52
CA ILE A 122 6.87 -0.20 0.44
C ILE A 122 6.83 -1.70 0.17
N LEU A 123 6.78 -2.52 1.22
CA LEU A 123 6.71 -3.97 1.07
C LEU A 123 5.39 -4.42 0.43
N SER A 124 4.26 -3.85 0.85
CA SER A 124 2.94 -4.14 0.27
C SER A 124 2.87 -3.77 -1.23
N THR A 125 3.38 -2.59 -1.60
CA THR A 125 3.40 -2.17 -3.02
C THR A 125 4.28 -3.07 -3.89
N ILE A 126 5.41 -3.56 -3.37
CA ILE A 126 6.24 -4.55 -4.07
C ILE A 126 5.45 -5.84 -4.31
N VAL A 127 4.74 -6.35 -3.29
CA VAL A 127 3.90 -7.56 -3.42
C VAL A 127 2.80 -7.36 -4.46
N ASN A 128 2.08 -6.23 -4.41
CA ASN A 128 1.03 -5.93 -5.40
C ASN A 128 1.59 -5.83 -6.83
N LEU A 129 2.81 -5.28 -6.99
CA LEU A 129 3.50 -5.23 -8.28
C LEU A 129 3.84 -6.64 -8.79
N PHE A 130 4.36 -7.52 -7.92
CA PHE A 130 4.59 -8.92 -8.27
C PHE A 130 3.30 -9.63 -8.71
N ILE A 131 2.20 -9.42 -7.99
CA ILE A 131 0.89 -9.98 -8.36
C ILE A 131 0.43 -9.46 -9.72
N SER A 132 0.64 -8.17 -10.01
CA SER A 132 0.28 -7.59 -11.31
C SER A 132 1.05 -8.20 -12.49
N ILE A 133 2.30 -8.61 -12.29
CA ILE A 133 3.11 -9.28 -13.32
C ILE A 133 2.66 -10.73 -13.49
N PHE A 134 2.39 -11.44 -12.40
CA PHE A 134 1.97 -12.83 -12.41
C PHE A 134 0.45 -12.97 -12.51
N LYS A 135 -0.05 -12.95 -13.75
CA LYS A 135 -1.47 -13.14 -14.12
C LYS A 135 -1.93 -14.61 -13.95
N SER A 136 -1.85 -15.12 -12.73
CA SER A 136 -2.34 -16.46 -12.35
C SER A 136 -3.70 -16.37 -11.64
N ASN A 137 -4.54 -17.39 -11.74
CA ASN A 137 -5.85 -17.42 -11.06
C ASN A 137 -5.77 -17.39 -9.52
N LEU A 138 -4.59 -17.69 -8.94
CA LEU A 138 -4.31 -17.60 -7.50
C LEU A 138 -4.07 -16.16 -7.01
N SER A 139 -4.00 -15.17 -7.92
CA SER A 139 -3.63 -13.77 -7.62
C SER A 139 -4.58 -13.06 -6.67
N ILE A 140 -5.88 -13.37 -6.72
CA ILE A 140 -6.90 -12.65 -5.93
C ILE A 140 -6.77 -13.01 -4.46
N GLU A 141 -6.65 -14.30 -4.11
CA GLU A 141 -6.53 -14.72 -2.71
C GLU A 141 -5.25 -14.20 -2.05
N ILE A 142 -4.14 -14.19 -2.80
CA ILE A 142 -2.86 -13.63 -2.34
C ILE A 142 -2.96 -12.12 -2.15
N PHE A 143 -3.68 -11.42 -3.02
CA PHE A 143 -3.95 -9.99 -2.86
C PHE A 143 -4.77 -9.71 -1.58
N PHE A 144 -5.83 -10.48 -1.32
CA PHE A 144 -6.61 -10.35 -0.09
C PHE A 144 -5.78 -10.66 1.17
N LEU A 145 -4.94 -11.70 1.14
CA LEU A 145 -4.06 -12.06 2.26
C LEU A 145 -2.98 -11.01 2.53
N SER A 146 -2.38 -10.45 1.47
CA SER A 146 -1.36 -9.40 1.60
C SER A 146 -1.91 -8.17 2.31
N ASN A 147 -3.11 -7.73 1.94
CA ASN A 147 -3.77 -6.58 2.54
C ASN A 147 -4.41 -6.89 3.91
N LEU A 148 -4.48 -8.16 4.33
CA LEU A 148 -4.87 -8.53 5.68
C LEU A 148 -3.69 -8.45 6.65
N ILE A 149 -2.47 -8.71 6.16
CA ILE A 149 -1.22 -8.69 6.94
C ILE A 149 -0.64 -7.27 7.08
N PHE A 150 -0.79 -6.40 6.08
CA PHE A 150 -0.20 -5.05 6.02
C PHE A 150 -1.25 -3.94 6.04
#